data_AF-A0A1Y4GVU4-F1
#
_entry.id   AF-A0A1Y4GVU4-F1
#
_cell.length_a   1.000
_cell.length_b   1.000
_cell.length_c   1.000
_cell.angle_alpha   90.00
_cell.angle_beta   90.00
_cell.angle_gamma   90.00
#
_symmetry.space_group_name_H-M   'P 1'
#
loop_
_entity.id
_entity.type
_entity.pdbx_description
1 polymer ?
#
loop_
_entity_poly.entity_id
_entity_poly.type
_entity_poly.pdbx_seq_one_letter_code
_entity_poly.pdbx_strand_id
1 'polypeptide(L)' 'MAEVNKRLLDSRSQAEIDENFERILALIDALEEKPGTPGVGVKSITGSIDGSNKLTLTFTLTDDSVQTVEGVITPPAAG' A
#
# COMPACT_ATOMS: atom_id res chain seq x y z
N MET A 1 -1.32 45.52 -21.94
CA MET A 1 -2.57 44.78 -21.66
C MET A 1 -2.41 43.39 -22.27
N ALA A 2 -2.65 42.33 -21.53
CA ALA A 2 -2.51 40.96 -22.02
C ALA A 2 -3.59 40.67 -23.06
N GLU A 3 -3.20 40.22 -24.25
CA GLU A 3 -4.13 39.80 -25.28
C GLU A 3 -4.77 38.48 -24.82
N VAL A 4 -5.93 38.57 -24.17
CA VAL A 4 -6.72 37.40 -23.82
C VAL A 4 -7.10 36.73 -25.13
N ASN A 5 -6.57 35.52 -25.32
CA ASN A 5 -6.70 34.75 -26.55
C ASN A 5 -8.19 34.60 -26.89
N LYS A 6 -8.65 35.18 -28.01
CA LYS A 6 -10.07 35.22 -28.43
C LYS A 6 -10.74 33.84 -28.43
N ARG A 7 -9.96 32.78 -28.59
CA ARG A 7 -10.42 31.39 -28.48
C ARG A 7 -11.00 31.05 -27.11
N LEU A 8 -10.63 31.73 -26.03
CA LEU A 8 -11.23 31.53 -24.70
C LEU A 8 -12.60 32.19 -24.54
N LEU A 9 -12.97 33.09 -25.46
CA LEU A 9 -14.19 33.91 -25.40
C LEU A 9 -15.28 33.46 -26.37
N ASP A 10 -14.97 32.54 -27.29
CA ASP A 10 -15.94 31.92 -28.20
C ASP A 10 -16.79 30.88 -27.45
N SER A 11 -18.13 30.94 -27.57
CA SER A 11 -19.04 30.03 -26.87
C SER A 11 -18.87 28.55 -27.23
N ARG A 12 -18.28 28.23 -28.38
CA ARG A 12 -17.91 26.84 -28.73
C ARG A 12 -16.78 26.32 -27.87
N SER A 13 -15.86 27.20 -27.49
CA SER A 13 -14.75 26.87 -26.61
C SER A 13 -15.20 26.63 -25.17
N GLN A 14 -16.30 27.25 -24.71
CA GLN A 14 -16.86 26.91 -23.40
C GLN A 14 -17.36 25.48 -23.34
N ALA A 15 -18.10 25.02 -24.37
CA ALA A 15 -18.54 23.63 -24.43
C ALA A 15 -17.35 22.64 -24.47
N GLU A 16 -16.29 22.97 -25.21
CA GLU A 16 -15.06 22.16 -25.23
C GLU A 16 -14.28 22.23 -23.91
N ILE A 17 -14.31 23.36 -23.20
CA ILE A 17 -13.70 23.51 -21.87
C ILE A 17 -14.47 22.67 -20.86
N ASP A 18 -15.80 22.75 -20.86
CA ASP A 18 -16.68 22.00 -19.96
C ASP A 18 -16.51 20.49 -20.16
N GLU A 19 -16.51 20.02 -21.41
CA GLU A 19 -16.32 18.61 -21.72
C GLU A 19 -14.91 18.11 -21.33
N ASN A 20 -13.87 18.92 -21.53
CA ASN A 20 -12.53 18.57 -21.08
C ASN A 20 -12.42 18.58 -19.54
N PHE A 21 -13.12 19.49 -18.86
CA PHE A 21 -13.12 19.55 -17.41
C PHE A 21 -13.78 18.31 -16.80
N GLU A 22 -14.93 17.89 -17.33
CA GLU A 22 -15.62 16.66 -16.94
C GLU A 22 -14.76 15.41 -17.19
N ARG A 23 -14.05 15.37 -18.31
CA ARG A 23 -13.11 14.26 -18.61
C ARG A 23 -11.92 14.23 -17.65
N ILE A 24 -11.40 15.40 -17.25
CA ILE A 24 -10.32 15.50 -16.27
C ILE A 24 -10.81 15.11 -14.88
N LEU A 25 -12.02 15.52 -14.47
CA LEU A 25 -12.65 15.10 -13.21
C LEU A 25 -12.86 13.59 -13.17
N ALA A 26 -13.41 12.99 -14.21
CA ALA A 26 -13.59 11.54 -14.31
C ALA A 26 -12.24 10.78 -14.29
N LEU A 27 -11.17 11.37 -14.84
CA LEU A 27 -9.82 10.82 -14.74
C LEU A 27 -9.27 10.93 -13.33
N ILE A 28 -9.50 12.03 -12.61
CA ILE A 28 -9.06 12.22 -11.22
C ILE A 28 -9.83 11.26 -10.29
N ASP A 29 -11.15 11.12 -10.45
CA ASP A 29 -11.95 10.14 -9.70
C ASP A 29 -11.50 8.69 -9.97
N ALA A 30 -11.07 8.39 -11.21
CA ALA A 30 -10.51 7.09 -11.56
C ALA A 30 -9.06 6.88 -11.03
N LEU A 31 -8.36 7.98 -10.74
CA LEU A 31 -7.02 8.03 -10.14
C LEU A 31 -7.05 8.24 -8.62
N GLU A 32 -8.23 8.43 -8.00
CA GLU A 32 -8.45 8.16 -6.59
C GLU A 32 -8.36 6.65 -6.42
N GLU A 33 -7.10 6.20 -6.48
CA GLU A 33 -6.61 4.90 -6.12
C GLU A 33 -7.36 4.46 -4.87
N LYS A 34 -8.05 3.33 -4.98
CA LYS A 34 -8.47 2.55 -3.83
C LYS A 34 -7.36 2.66 -2.79
N PRO A 35 -7.65 3.09 -1.55
CA PRO A 35 -6.63 3.22 -0.52
C PRO A 35 -5.84 1.93 -0.54
N GLY A 36 -4.56 2.04 -0.89
CA GLY A 36 -3.71 0.87 -1.11
C GLY A 36 -3.88 -0.07 0.07
N THR A 37 -4.15 -1.35 -0.21
CA THR A 37 -4.41 -2.35 0.83
C THR A 37 -3.35 -2.16 1.92
N PRO A 38 -3.75 -1.90 3.19
CA PRO A 38 -2.79 -1.69 4.26
C PRO A 38 -1.76 -2.82 4.20
N GLY A 39 -0.48 -2.46 4.06
CA GLY A 39 0.57 -3.46 3.95
C GLY A 39 0.48 -4.41 5.13
N VAL A 40 0.45 -5.71 4.87
CA VAL A 40 0.43 -6.72 5.92
C VAL A 40 1.79 -6.70 6.61
N GLY A 41 1.86 -6.04 7.77
CA GLY A 41 3.05 -5.92 8.59
C GLY A 41 3.07 -6.93 9.74
N VAL A 42 4.14 -6.92 10.53
CA VAL A 42 4.23 -7.73 11.76
C VAL A 42 3.71 -6.92 12.94
N LYS A 43 2.67 -7.43 13.60
CA LYS A 43 2.06 -6.86 14.81
C LYS A 43 2.79 -7.31 16.08
N SER A 44 3.15 -8.59 16.17
CA SER A 44 3.91 -9.12 17.31
C SER A 44 4.72 -10.37 16.93
N ILE A 45 5.81 -10.60 17.67
CA ILE A 45 6.63 -11.81 17.55
C ILE A 45 6.73 -12.44 18.93
N THR A 46 6.38 -13.71 19.05
CA THR A 46 6.62 -14.52 20.25
C THR A 46 7.53 -15.70 19.90
N GLY A 47 8.33 -16.15 20.87
CA GLY A 47 9.29 -17.21 20.65
C GLY A 47 9.43 -18.11 21.86
N SER A 48 9.65 -19.40 21.63
CA SER A 48 9.99 -20.38 22.66
C SER A 48 11.09 -21.31 22.17
N ILE A 49 11.89 -21.80 23.12
CA ILE A 49 12.87 -22.85 22.88
C ILE A 49 12.50 -24.02 23.79
N ASP A 50 12.38 -25.22 23.22
CA ASP A 50 12.10 -26.43 23.99
C ASP A 50 13.39 -27.08 24.54
N GLY A 51 13.22 -28.15 25.33
CA GLY A 51 14.33 -28.92 25.89
C GLY A 51 15.19 -29.68 24.86
N SER A 52 14.78 -29.70 23.59
CA SER A 52 15.49 -30.30 22.45
C SER A 52 16.15 -29.24 21.56
N ASN A 53 16.26 -27.99 22.03
CA ASN A 53 16.76 -26.85 21.28
C ASN A 53 15.93 -26.48 20.04
N LYS A 54 14.67 -26.92 19.97
CA LYS A 54 13.75 -26.49 18.91
C LYS A 54 13.27 -25.08 19.22
N LEU A 55 13.64 -24.14 18.37
CA LEU A 55 13.14 -22.77 18.37
C LEU A 55 11.82 -22.72 17.60
N THR A 56 10.78 -22.21 18.23
CA THR A 56 9.51 -21.89 17.56
C THR A 56 9.28 -20.39 17.65
N LEU A 57 9.11 -19.73 16.51
CA LEU A 57 8.78 -18.32 16.40
C LEU A 57 7.38 -18.18 15.80
N THR A 58 6.53 -17.40 16.45
CA THR A 58 5.17 -17.10 16.01
C THR A 58 5.06 -15.62 15.72
N PHE A 59 4.71 -15.27 14.50
CA PHE A 59 4.48 -13.91 14.04
C PHE A 59 2.98 -13.69 13.90
N THR A 60 2.44 -12.73 14.63
CA THR A 60 1.09 -12.22 14.40
C THR A 60 1.21 -11.00 13.49
N LEU A 61 0.48 -11.01 12.38
CA LEU A 61 0.48 -9.94 11.41
C LEU A 61 -0.57 -8.87 11.76
N THR A 62 -0.52 -7.73 11.09
CA THR A 62 -1.46 -6.62 11.31
C THR A 62 -2.90 -6.94 10.90
N ASP A 63 -3.09 -7.93 10.04
CA ASP A 63 -4.39 -8.50 9.67
C ASP A 63 -4.81 -9.68 10.58
N ASP A 64 -4.15 -9.85 11.73
CA ASP A 64 -4.35 -10.93 12.71
C ASP A 64 -4.07 -12.35 12.19
N SER A 65 -3.55 -12.48 10.96
CA SER A 65 -2.96 -13.73 10.47
C SER A 65 -1.75 -14.16 11.31
N VAL A 66 -1.56 -15.46 11.46
CA VAL A 66 -0.45 -16.04 12.25
C VAL A 66 0.46 -16.85 11.35
N GLN A 67 1.76 -16.57 11.40
CA GLN A 67 2.81 -17.32 10.72
C GLN A 67 3.70 -17.98 11.78
N THR A 68 4.11 -19.24 11.55
CA THR A 68 5.02 -19.95 12.46
C THR A 68 6.27 -20.39 11.71
N VAL A 69 7.42 -20.20 12.36
CA VAL A 69 8.73 -20.63 11.86
C VAL A 69 9.35 -21.52 12.93
N GLU A 70 9.73 -22.73 12.54
CA GLU A 70 10.42 -23.67 13.41
C GLU A 70 11.88 -23.81 12.97
N GLY A 71 12.78 -23.90 13.95
CA GLY A 71 14.21 -24.09 13.75
C GLY A 71 14.82 -24.94 14.85
N VAL A 72 16.06 -25.37 14.64
CA VAL A 72 16.85 -26.09 15.66
C VAL A 72 18.10 -25.29 15.94
N ILE A 73 18.37 -25.03 17.22
CA ILE A 73 19.60 -24.40 17.66
C ILE A 73 20.62 -25.52 17.87
N THR A 74 21.63 -25.59 17.00
CA THR A 74 22.76 -26.50 17.19
C THR A 74 23.76 -25.86 18.14
N PRO A 75 24.01 -26.43 19.34
CA PRO A 75 25.04 -25.92 20.22
C PRO A 75 26.42 -26.00 19.55
N PRO A 76 27.36 -25.10 19.89
CA PRO A 76 28.74 -25.27 19.47
C PRO A 76 29.27 -26.62 19.99
N ALA A 77 30.09 -27.31 19.18
CA ALA A 77 30.73 -28.54 19.63
C ALA A 77 31.48 -28.26 20.93
N ALA A 78 31.17 -29.02 21.98
CA ALA A 78 31.94 -28.96 23.22
C ALA A 78 33.39 -29.29 22.88
N GLY A 79 34.27 -28.29 23.03
CA GLY A 79 35.72 -28.45 22.88
C GLY A 79 36.32 -29.25 24.02
#